data_AF-A0A4S2H672-F1
#
_entry.id   AF-A0A4S2H672-F1
#
_cell.length_a   1.000
_cell.length_b   1.000
_cell.length_c   1.000
_cell.angle_alpha   90.00
_cell.angle_beta   90.00
_cell.angle_gamma   90.00
#
_symmetry.space_group_name_H-M   'P 1'
#
loop_
_entity.id
_entity.type
_entity.pdbx_description
1 polymer ?
#
loop_
_entity_poly.entity_id
_entity_poly.type
_entity_poly.pdbx_seq_one_letter_code
_entity_poly.pdbx_strand_id
1 'polypeptide(L)'
;EQNCTVTLAHSRTKDLPGLCASADILVAAVGRPEMVKGEGIKPGATVLDVGINRIDAPERGEGKTRLVGDVNFDQAAQKAAFITPVPGGVGPMTIGFLLVNTVRAAAA
;
A
#
# COMPACT_ATOMS: atom_id res chain seq x y z
N GLU A 1 22.65 0.59 4.68
CA GLU A 1 21.47 0.91 5.50
C GLU A 1 20.66 2.01 4.86
N GLN A 2 19.34 2.03 5.08
CA GLN A 2 18.46 3.11 4.68
C GLN A 2 18.00 3.82 5.96
N ASN A 3 18.65 4.92 6.32
CA ASN A 3 18.64 5.55 7.66
C ASN A 3 17.34 6.32 7.99
N CYS A 4 16.17 5.70 7.81
CA CYS A 4 14.87 6.28 8.13
C CYS A 4 14.50 6.11 9.61
N THR A 5 13.80 7.09 10.20
CA THR A 5 13.08 6.89 11.47
C THR A 5 11.78 6.14 11.20
N VAL A 6 11.62 4.95 11.80
CA VAL A 6 10.49 4.05 11.54
C VAL A 6 9.51 4.08 12.68
N THR A 7 8.22 4.24 12.36
CA THR A 7 7.12 4.04 13.30
C THR A 7 6.21 2.93 12.79
N LEU A 8 5.91 1.95 13.64
CA LEU A 8 4.97 0.87 13.33
C LEU A 8 3.59 1.19 13.90
N ALA A 9 2.58 1.21 13.03
CA ALA A 9 1.19 1.38 13.42
C ALA A 9 0.43 0.04 13.39
N HIS A 10 -0.65 -0.07 14.15
CA HIS A 10 -1.45 -1.29 14.23
C HIS A 10 -2.89 -0.99 14.69
N SER A 11 -3.68 -2.05 14.88
CA SER A 11 -5.11 -1.98 15.24
C SER A 11 -5.46 -1.23 16.53
N ARG A 12 -4.48 -0.92 17.40
CA ARG A 12 -4.70 -0.16 18.64
C ARG A 12 -4.01 1.20 18.64
N THR A 13 -3.46 1.63 17.51
CA THR A 13 -2.97 3.00 17.33
C THR A 13 -4.17 3.95 17.45
N LYS A 14 -4.14 4.84 18.45
CA LYS A 14 -5.29 5.71 18.81
C LYS A 14 -5.67 6.68 17.70
N ASP A 15 -4.68 7.38 17.15
CA ASP A 15 -4.85 8.31 16.03
C ASP A 15 -4.02 7.83 14.85
N LEU A 16 -4.52 6.79 14.19
CA LEU A 16 -3.87 6.25 13.01
C LEU A 16 -3.80 7.26 11.85
N PRO A 17 -4.88 8.00 11.50
CA PRO A 17 -4.79 9.00 10.43
C PRO A 17 -3.77 10.10 10.71
N GLY A 18 -3.74 10.65 11.93
CA GLY A 18 -2.75 11.67 12.31
C GLY A 18 -1.31 11.14 12.27
N LEU A 19 -1.10 9.89 12.70
CA LEU A 19 0.21 9.25 12.59
C LEU A 19 0.62 9.07 11.13
N CYS A 20 -0.26 8.55 10.27
CA CYS A 20 0.01 8.40 8.84
C CYS A 20 0.31 9.75 8.16
N ALA A 21 -0.39 10.82 8.56
CA ALA A 21 -0.19 12.17 8.03
C ALA A 21 1.16 12.79 8.42
N SER A 22 1.92 12.18 9.34
CA SER A 22 3.28 12.61 9.66
C SER A 22 4.36 11.98 8.78
N ALA A 23 4.04 10.89 8.06
CA ALA A 23 5.01 10.05 7.38
C ALA A 23 5.41 10.60 6.00
N ASP A 24 6.73 10.69 5.74
CA ASP A 24 7.27 10.96 4.39
C ASP A 24 7.15 9.74 3.47
N ILE A 25 7.26 8.54 4.06
CA ILE A 25 7.04 7.26 3.39
C ILE A 25 5.99 6.49 4.18
N LEU A 26 4.87 6.18 3.54
CA LEU A 26 3.78 5.40 4.13
C LEU A 26 3.71 4.04 3.45
N VAL A 27 3.85 2.96 4.22
CA VAL A 27 3.65 1.58 3.76
C VAL A 27 2.37 1.03 4.37
N ALA A 28 1.34 0.84 3.56
CA ALA A 28 0.05 0.30 3.98
C ALA A 28 0.01 -1.21 3.73
N ALA A 29 -0.06 -2.00 4.82
CA ALA A 29 -0.08 -3.47 4.80
C ALA A 29 -1.02 -4.02 5.88
N VAL A 30 -2.26 -3.52 5.88
CA VAL A 30 -3.30 -3.77 6.89
C VAL A 30 -4.25 -4.90 6.46
N GLY A 31 -4.48 -5.09 5.15
CA GLY A 31 -5.46 -6.04 4.64
C GLY A 31 -6.90 -5.61 4.89
N ARG A 32 -7.18 -4.31 4.74
CA ARG A 32 -8.52 -3.72 4.86
C ARG A 32 -8.78 -2.76 3.70
N PRO A 33 -9.79 -3.03 2.85
CA PRO A 33 -10.04 -2.26 1.63
C PRO A 33 -10.15 -0.77 1.91
N GLU A 34 -9.30 0.03 1.27
CA GLU A 34 -9.34 1.49 1.28
C GLU A 34 -9.44 2.14 2.67
N MET A 35 -8.86 1.50 3.70
CA MET A 35 -8.88 1.98 5.07
C MET A 35 -8.11 3.30 5.23
N VAL A 36 -6.97 3.45 4.55
CA VAL A 36 -6.19 4.69 4.55
C VAL A 36 -6.82 5.66 3.56
N LYS A 37 -7.45 6.72 4.09
CA LYS A 37 -8.07 7.80 3.31
C LYS A 37 -7.09 8.94 3.05
N GLY A 38 -7.47 9.86 2.17
CA GLY A 38 -6.62 10.99 1.79
C GLY A 38 -6.21 11.88 2.96
N GLU A 39 -6.99 11.98 4.03
CA GLU A 39 -6.64 12.76 5.23
C GLU A 39 -5.41 12.21 5.95
N GLY A 40 -5.16 10.90 5.85
CA GLY A 40 -3.99 10.24 6.43
C GLY A 40 -2.73 10.33 5.57
N ILE A 41 -2.75 11.07 4.45
CA ILE A 41 -1.61 11.21 3.53
C ILE A 41 -0.98 12.59 3.68
N LYS A 42 0.31 12.62 4.05
CA LYS A 42 1.11 13.84 4.03
C LYS A 42 1.29 14.34 2.58
N PRO A 43 1.07 15.63 2.29
CA PRO A 43 1.38 16.19 0.98
C PRO A 43 2.83 15.92 0.58
N GLY A 44 3.04 15.37 -0.62
CA GLY A 44 4.36 15.00 -1.14
C GLY A 44 4.91 13.66 -0.65
N ALA A 45 4.18 12.88 0.15
CA ALA A 45 4.65 11.57 0.61
C ALA A 45 4.77 10.53 -0.51
N THR A 46 5.61 9.52 -0.28
CA THR A 46 5.64 8.28 -1.06
C THR A 46 4.75 7.25 -0.39
N VAL A 47 3.77 6.71 -1.12
CA VAL A 47 2.79 5.75 -0.60
C VAL A 47 2.97 4.39 -1.29
N LEU A 48 3.28 3.37 -0.50
CA LEU A 48 3.37 1.98 -0.94
C LEU A 48 2.17 1.21 -0.40
N ASP A 49 1.28 0.81 -1.29
CA ASP A 49 0.09 0.03 -1.00
C ASP A 49 0.37 -1.46 -1.26
N VAL A 50 0.56 -2.20 -0.17
CA VAL A 50 0.83 -3.64 -0.17
C VAL A 50 -0.47 -4.44 -0.11
N GLY A 51 -1.57 -3.80 0.30
CA GLY A 51 -2.86 -4.45 0.50
C GLY A 51 -3.39 -5.08 -0.78
N ILE A 52 -3.92 -6.30 -0.67
CA ILE A 52 -4.66 -6.95 -1.74
C ILE A 52 -6.01 -7.38 -1.18
N ASN A 53 -7.01 -6.57 -1.45
CA ASN A 53 -8.38 -6.79 -0.99
C ASN A 53 -9.28 -7.06 -2.19
N ARG A 54 -10.16 -8.05 -2.08
CA ARG A 54 -11.15 -8.38 -3.11
C ARG A 54 -12.49 -7.81 -2.70
N ILE A 55 -13.09 -7.03 -3.58
CA ILE A 55 -14.42 -6.46 -3.38
C ILE A 55 -15.30 -6.75 -4.59
N ASP A 56 -16.61 -6.71 -4.39
CA ASP A 56 -17.58 -6.90 -5.46
C ASP A 56 -17.46 -5.78 -6.51
N ALA A 57 -17.65 -6.16 -7.77
CA ALA A 57 -17.57 -5.28 -8.93
C ALA A 57 -18.80 -5.50 -9.82
N PRO A 58 -20.02 -5.17 -9.34
CA PRO A 58 -21.26 -5.39 -10.09
C PRO A 58 -21.27 -4.64 -11.43
N GLU A 59 -20.51 -3.55 -11.55
CA GLU A 59 -20.31 -2.82 -12.80
C GLU A 59 -19.61 -3.65 -13.89
N ARG A 60 -18.93 -4.74 -13.51
CA ARG A 60 -18.29 -5.71 -14.42
C ARG A 60 -19.15 -6.93 -14.72
N GLY A 61 -20.32 -7.04 -14.08
CA GLY A 61 -21.25 -8.17 -14.17
C GLY A 61 -21.49 -8.87 -12.83
N GLU A 62 -22.55 -9.69 -12.77
CA GLU A 62 -22.93 -10.43 -11.56
C GLU A 62 -21.84 -11.41 -11.11
N GLY A 63 -21.56 -11.43 -9.80
CA GLY A 63 -20.51 -12.27 -9.20
C GLY A 63 -19.07 -11.88 -9.57
N LYS A 64 -18.86 -10.75 -10.27
CA LYS A 64 -17.52 -10.25 -10.58
C LYS A 64 -16.95 -9.48 -9.41
N THR A 65 -15.62 -9.52 -9.30
CA THR A 65 -14.87 -8.84 -8.25
C THR A 65 -13.75 -8.00 -8.87
N ARG A 66 -13.29 -7.00 -8.11
CA ARG A 66 -12.09 -6.22 -8.41
C ARG A 66 -11.13 -6.25 -7.22
N LEU A 67 -9.86 -5.99 -7.51
CA LEU A 67 -8.84 -5.83 -6.49
C LEU A 67 -8.70 -4.35 -6.14
N VAL A 68 -8.59 -4.07 -4.85
CA VAL A 68 -8.26 -2.76 -4.29
C VAL A 68 -7.22 -2.92 -3.21
N GLY A 69 -6.49 -1.85 -2.95
CA GLY A 69 -5.48 -1.82 -1.92
C GLY A 69 -6.04 -1.45 -0.55
N ASP A 70 -5.13 -1.20 0.39
CA ASP A 70 -5.47 -0.67 1.70
C ASP A 70 -5.65 0.85 1.68
N VAL A 71 -5.18 1.51 0.62
CA VAL A 71 -5.26 2.96 0.42
C VAL A 71 -6.38 3.28 -0.57
N ASN A 72 -7.17 4.32 -0.26
CA ASN A 72 -8.04 4.91 -1.26
C ASN A 72 -7.19 5.66 -2.29
N PHE A 73 -6.94 5.02 -3.43
CA PHE A 73 -5.98 5.49 -4.43
C PHE A 73 -6.34 6.88 -4.96
N ASP A 74 -7.61 7.13 -5.31
CA ASP A 74 -8.04 8.38 -5.93
C ASP A 74 -7.78 9.60 -5.03
N GLN A 75 -8.08 9.48 -3.73
CA GLN A 75 -7.82 10.54 -2.77
C GLN A 75 -6.32 10.69 -2.47
N ALA A 76 -5.60 9.58 -2.35
CA ALA A 76 -4.18 9.59 -2.03
C ALA A 76 -3.32 10.13 -3.19
N ALA A 77 -3.68 9.82 -4.44
CA ALA A 77 -2.99 10.29 -5.64
C ALA A 77 -3.03 11.81 -5.81
N GLN A 78 -4.02 12.50 -5.22
CA GLN A 78 -4.10 13.96 -5.22
C GLN A 78 -3.08 14.61 -4.28
N LYS A 79 -2.54 13.88 -3.29
CA LYS A 79 -1.64 14.41 -2.26
C LYS A 79 -0.23 13.83 -2.33
N ALA A 80 -0.10 12.55 -2.63
CA ALA A 80 1.18 11.84 -2.67
C ALA A 80 2.03 12.31 -3.86
N ALA A 81 3.35 12.37 -3.67
CA ALA A 81 4.28 12.56 -4.80
C ALA A 81 4.41 11.28 -5.63
N PHE A 82 4.38 10.12 -4.96
CA PHE A 82 4.44 8.80 -5.57
C PHE A 82 3.46 7.87 -4.88
N ILE A 83 2.75 7.04 -5.65
CA ILE A 83 1.82 6.06 -5.11
C ILE A 83 1.79 4.80 -5.98
N THR A 84 1.76 3.63 -5.36
CA THR A 84 1.59 2.35 -6.08
C THR A 84 0.12 2.01 -6.28
N PRO A 85 -0.32 1.66 -7.50
CA PRO A 85 -1.69 1.24 -7.75
C PRO A 85 -1.93 -0.21 -7.27
N VAL A 86 -3.18 -0.52 -6.95
CA VAL A 86 -3.64 -1.89 -6.76
C VAL A 86 -4.83 -2.15 -7.69
N PRO A 87 -4.73 -3.11 -8.63
CA PRO A 87 -3.58 -3.98 -8.91
C PRO A 87 -2.44 -3.26 -9.66
N GLY A 88 -1.27 -3.91 -9.76
CA GLY A 88 -0.16 -3.47 -10.63
C GLY A 88 1.04 -2.85 -9.91
N GLY A 89 0.95 -2.59 -8.61
CA GLY A 89 2.02 -2.04 -7.78
C GLY A 89 2.91 -3.10 -7.15
N VAL A 90 2.70 -3.37 -5.84
CA VAL A 90 3.60 -4.21 -5.04
C VAL A 90 3.56 -5.69 -5.43
N GLY A 91 2.40 -6.22 -5.84
CA GLY A 91 2.22 -7.64 -6.15
C GLY A 91 3.23 -8.23 -7.17
N PRO A 92 3.38 -7.64 -8.37
CA PRO A 92 4.38 -8.09 -9.35
C PRO A 92 5.82 -8.07 -8.83
N MET A 93 6.16 -7.10 -7.97
CA MET A 93 7.49 -7.00 -7.37
C MET A 93 7.79 -8.14 -6.40
N THR A 94 6.79 -8.69 -5.71
CA THR A 94 6.97 -9.85 -4.83
C THR A 94 7.52 -11.06 -5.60
N ILE A 95 7.02 -11.33 -6.81
CA ILE A 95 7.54 -12.40 -7.68
C ILE A 95 8.95 -12.06 -8.15
N GLY A 96 9.18 -10.80 -8.57
CA GLY A 96 10.51 -10.35 -9.00
C GLY A 96 11.57 -10.54 -7.91
N PHE A 97 11.26 -10.18 -6.67
CA PHE A 97 12.17 -10.34 -5.53
C PHE A 97 12.36 -11.80 -5.11
N LEU A 98 11.36 -12.66 -5.27
CA LEU A 98 11.54 -14.11 -5.10
C LEU A 98 12.63 -14.62 -6.06
N LEU A 99 12.55 -14.29 -7.35
CA LEU A 99 13.53 -14.71 -8.34
C LEU A 99 14.93 -14.13 -8.06
N VAL A 100 15.02 -12.85 -7.69
CA VAL A 100 16.29 -12.23 -7.28
C VAL A 100 16.92 -12.98 -6.11
N ASN A 101 16.12 -13.32 -5.10
CA ASN A 101 16.59 -14.07 -3.94
C ASN A 101 17.02 -15.49 -4.31
N THR A 102 16.28 -16.18 -5.18
CA THR A 102 16.65 -17.51 -5.69
C THR A 102 17.99 -17.48 -6.42
N VAL A 103 18.21 -16.51 -7.32
CA VAL A 103 19.47 -16.37 -8.06
C VAL A 103 20.63 -16.07 -7.11
N ARG A 104 20.43 -15.17 -6.13
CA ARG A 104 21.45 -14.85 -5.12
C ARG A 104 21.82 -16.08 -4.28
N ALA A 105 20.83 -16.87 -3.87
CA ALA A 105 21.06 -18.08 -3.09
C ALA A 105 21.80 -19.17 -3.89
N ALA A 106 21.52 -19.30 -5.18
CA ALA A 106 22.22 -20.26 -6.05
C ALA A 106 23.66 -19.83 -6.39
N ALA A 107 23.96 -18.53 -6.33
CA ALA A 107 25.27 -17.97 -6.62
C ALA A 107 26.18 -17.80 -5.39
N ALA A 108 25.66 -18.06 -4.19
CA ALA A 108 26.39 -18.03 -2.92
C ALA A 108 27.03 -19.39 -2.63
#